data_AF-A0A3N5RBX4-F1
#
_entry.id   AF-A0A3N5RBX4-F1
#
_cell.length_a   1.000
_cell.length_b   1.000
_cell.length_c   1.000
_cell.angle_alpha   90.00
_cell.angle_beta   90.00
_cell.angle_gamma   90.00
#
_symmetry.space_group_name_H-M   'P 1'
#
loop_
_entity.id
_entity.type
_entity.pdbx_description
1 polymer ?
#
loop_
_entity_poly.entity_id
_entity_poly.type
_entity_poly.pdbx_seq_one_letter_code
_entity_poly.pdbx_strand_id
1 'polypeptide(L)' 'GVWVTLQAHGNIVAVAALLDLSAIIITENAQPDPGTIAKANEQSITLLSTPEPTFAVVGKLWELGLREN' A
#
# COMPACT_ATOMS: atom_id res chain seq x y z
N GLY A 1 8.01 2.04 6.79
CA GLY A 1 7.08 3.12 6.38
C GLY A 1 5.85 2.53 5.69
N VAL A 2 4.84 3.33 5.39
CA VAL A 2 3.62 2.89 4.66
C VAL A 2 3.54 3.62 3.34
N TRP A 3 3.23 2.90 2.26
CA TRP A 3 3.03 3.48 0.93
C TRP A 3 1.56 3.48 0.54
N VAL A 4 1.01 4.66 0.25
CA VAL A 4 -0.35 4.81 -0.29
C VAL A 4 -0.25 4.97 -1.82
N THR A 5 -0.99 4.16 -2.57
CA THR A 5 -0.94 4.16 -4.05
C THR A 5 -2.23 3.64 -4.68
N LEU A 6 -2.48 4.02 -5.93
CA LEU A 6 -3.52 3.42 -6.78
C LEU A 6 -3.00 2.23 -7.59
N GLN A 7 -1.68 2.05 -7.67
CA GLN A 7 -1.08 0.96 -8.43
C GLN A 7 -1.33 -0.37 -7.72
N ALA A 8 -1.91 -1.35 -8.42
CA ALA A 8 -2.29 -2.65 -7.87
C ALA A 8 -1.69 -3.81 -8.66
N HIS A 9 -0.40 -3.73 -8.99
CA HIS A 9 0.32 -4.75 -9.75
C HIS A 9 1.64 -5.11 -9.06
N GLY A 10 2.23 -6.25 -9.42
CA GLY A 10 3.35 -6.88 -8.71
C GLY A 10 4.65 -6.07 -8.54
N ASN A 11 4.78 -4.89 -9.14
CA ASN A 11 5.95 -4.03 -8.93
C ASN A 11 5.88 -3.30 -7.58
N ILE A 12 4.66 -2.97 -7.11
CA ILE A 12 4.50 -2.29 -5.82
C ILE A 12 5.08 -3.15 -4.69
N VAL A 13 4.90 -4.48 -4.79
CA VAL A 13 5.42 -5.45 -3.83
C VAL A 13 6.94 -5.51 -3.88
N ALA A 14 7.53 -5.56 -5.07
CA ALA A 14 8.98 -5.63 -5.23
C ALA A 14 9.68 -4.39 -4.69
N VAL A 15 9.12 -3.21 -4.96
CA VAL A 15 9.66 -1.93 -4.45
C VAL A 15 9.47 -1.82 -2.94
N ALA A 16 8.30 -2.20 -2.41
CA ALA A 16 8.05 -2.17 -0.98
C ALA A 16 9.00 -3.09 -0.20
N ALA A 17 9.28 -4.29 -0.72
CA ALA A 17 10.27 -5.20 -0.13
C ALA A 17 11.69 -4.62 -0.19
N LEU A 18 12.08 -4.02 -1.32
CA LEU A 18 13.41 -3.38 -1.47
C LEU A 18 13.61 -2.23 -0.47
N LEU A 19 12.55 -1.48 -0.16
CA LEU A 19 12.57 -0.33 0.74
C LEU A 19 12.22 -0.69 2.20
N ASP A 20 12.06 -1.97 2.52
CA ASP A 20 11.66 -2.46 3.85
C ASP A 20 10.40 -1.75 4.41
N LEU A 21 9.37 -1.62 3.54
CA LEU A 21 8.10 -1.00 3.92
C LEU A 21 7.23 -1.98 4.70
N SER A 22 6.51 -1.45 5.68
CA SER A 22 5.65 -2.24 6.56
C SER A 22 4.35 -2.65 5.87
N ALA A 23 3.80 -1.78 5.01
CA ALA A 23 2.55 -2.04 4.29
C ALA A 23 2.39 -1.15 3.05
N ILE A 24 1.50 -1.59 2.16
CA ILE A 24 0.99 -0.83 1.03
C ILE A 24 -0.53 -0.68 1.20
N ILE A 25 -1.05 0.54 1.06
CA ILE A 25 -2.47 0.85 1.03
C ILE A 25 -2.87 1.16 -0.42
N ILE A 26 -3.71 0.30 -0.99
CA ILE A 26 -4.22 0.40 -2.35
C ILE A 26 -5.55 1.15 -2.34
N THR A 27 -5.65 2.24 -3.09
CA THR A 27 -6.77 3.18 -3.04
C THR A 27 -7.74 3.00 -4.21
N GLU A 28 -8.90 3.66 -4.14
CA GLU A 28 -9.88 3.74 -5.24
C GLU A 28 -10.34 2.37 -5.76
N ASN A 29 -10.43 1.37 -4.87
CA ASN A 29 -10.81 -0.01 -5.19
C ASN A 29 -9.92 -0.71 -6.24
N ALA A 30 -8.72 -0.21 -6.54
CA ALA A 30 -7.80 -0.96 -7.38
C ALA A 30 -7.50 -2.32 -6.71
N GLN A 31 -7.65 -3.41 -7.46
CA GLN A 31 -7.53 -4.77 -6.92
C GLN A 31 -6.24 -5.43 -7.40
N PRO A 32 -5.36 -5.89 -6.49
CA PRO A 32 -4.23 -6.71 -6.88
C PRO A 32 -4.73 -8.06 -7.41
N ASP A 33 -4.11 -8.53 -8.48
CA ASP A 33 -4.38 -9.88 -8.98
C ASP A 33 -3.85 -10.95 -7.99
N PRO A 34 -4.32 -12.21 -8.09
CA PRO A 34 -3.88 -13.28 -7.19
C PRO A 34 -2.36 -13.51 -7.15
N GLY A 35 -1.65 -13.27 -8.25
CA GLY A 35 -0.19 -13.39 -8.32
C GLY A 35 0.51 -12.27 -7.55
N THR A 36 -0.02 -11.05 -7.62
CA THR A 36 0.43 -9.92 -6.80
C THR A 36 0.23 -10.20 -5.30
N ILE A 37 -0.90 -10.79 -4.91
CA ILE A 37 -1.18 -11.18 -3.52
C ILE A 37 -0.23 -12.29 -3.05
N ALA A 38 -0.02 -13.32 -3.87
CA ALA A 38 0.91 -14.41 -3.55
C ALA A 38 2.33 -13.88 -3.32
N LYS A 39 2.81 -13.01 -4.21
CA LYS A 39 4.13 -12.37 -4.09
C LYS A 39 4.24 -11.51 -2.82
N ALA A 40 3.17 -10.79 -2.45
CA ALA A 40 3.16 -10.00 -1.22
C ALA A 40 3.30 -10.88 0.03
N ASN A 41 2.59 -12.01 0.07
CA ASN A 41 2.71 -12.98 1.15
C ASN A 41 4.12 -13.59 1.24
N GLU A 42 4.71 -13.98 0.10
CA GLU A 42 6.08 -14.52 0.05
C GLU A 42 7.12 -13.52 0.57
N GLN A 43 6.94 -12.23 0.25
CA GLN A 43 7.84 -11.15 0.66
C GLN A 43 7.48 -10.55 2.02
N SER A 44 6.48 -11.08 2.74
CA SER A 44 5.99 -10.55 4.01
C SER A 44 5.55 -9.08 3.96
N ILE A 45 5.01 -8.63 2.82
CA ILE A 45 4.48 -7.29 2.62
C ILE A 45 2.96 -7.29 2.84
N THR A 46 2.49 -6.47 3.78
CA THR A 46 1.04 -6.32 4.03
C THR A 46 0.39 -5.47 2.95
N LEU A 47 -0.64 -5.99 2.29
CA LEU A 47 -1.50 -5.23 1.38
C LEU A 47 -2.84 -4.90 2.07
N LEU A 48 -3.21 -3.62 2.04
CA LEU A 48 -4.50 -3.10 2.48
C LEU A 48 -5.21 -2.46 1.28
N SER A 49 -6.54 -2.45 1.25
CA SER A 49 -7.30 -1.78 0.19
C SER A 49 -8.44 -0.93 0.74
N THR A 50 -8.77 0.13 0.01
CA THR A 50 -9.86 1.05 0.37
C THR A 50 -10.51 1.64 -0.89
N PRO A 51 -11.83 1.92 -0.88
CA PRO A 51 -12.50 2.65 -1.96
C PRO A 51 -12.13 4.14 -2.01
N GLU A 52 -11.49 4.67 -0.97
CA GLU A 52 -11.24 6.11 -0.85
C GLU A 52 -10.16 6.62 -1.82
N PRO A 53 -10.26 7.88 -2.28
CA PRO A 53 -9.20 8.53 -3.06
C PRO A 53 -7.89 8.62 -2.28
N THR A 54 -6.76 8.55 -3.00
CA THR A 54 -5.42 8.63 -2.40
C THR A 54 -5.26 9.82 -1.44
N PHE A 55 -5.71 11.00 -1.87
CA PHE A 55 -5.59 12.22 -1.07
C PHE A 55 -6.38 12.16 0.24
N ALA A 56 -7.58 11.57 0.22
CA ALA A 56 -8.40 11.41 1.42
C ALA A 56 -7.74 10.46 2.43
N VAL A 57 -7.16 9.35 1.95
CA VAL A 57 -6.43 8.40 2.80
C VAL A 57 -5.23 9.07 3.46
N VAL A 58 -4.42 9.80 2.69
CA VAL A 58 -3.27 10.54 3.24
C VAL A 58 -3.73 11.60 4.27
N GLY A 59 -4.82 12.33 4.00
CA GLY A 59 -5.41 13.27 4.94
C GLY A 59 -5.80 12.62 6.27
N LYS A 60 -6.46 11.46 6.23
CA LYS A 60 -6.81 10.69 7.44
C LYS A 60 -5.59 10.21 8.21
N LEU A 61 -4.57 9.72 7.51
CA LEU A 61 -3.30 9.31 8.14
C LEU A 61 -2.64 10.50 8.85
N TRP A 62 -2.67 11.68 8.25
CA TRP A 62 -2.22 12.91 8.89
C TRP A 62 -3.09 13.27 10.10
N GLU A 63 -4.41 13.23 10.02
CA GLU A 63 -5.27 13.48 11.19
C GLU A 63 -4.98 12.53 12.36
N LEU A 64 -4.60 11.28 12.06
CA LEU A 64 -4.18 10.27 13.05
C LEU A 64 -2.79 10.50 13.67
N GLY A 65 -2.06 11.54 13.23
CA GLY A 65 -0.77 11.91 13.81
C GLY A 65 0.46 11.36 13.09
N LEU A 66 0.31 10.72 11.92
CA LEU A 66 1.47 10.40 11.08
C LEU A 66 2.06 11.70 10.51
N ARG A 67 3.30 12.00 10.88
CA ARG A 67 4.03 13.23 10.49
C ARG A 67 5.34 12.85 9.80
N GLU A 68 5.87 13.79 9.03
CA GLU A 68 7.26 13.76 8.61
C GLU A 68 8.13 14.06 9.84
N ASN A 69 8.98 13.11 10.23
CA ASN A 69 9.98 13.28 11.29
C ASN A 69 11.32 13.63 10.65
#